data_AF-A0AAV2IYK4-F1
#
_entry.id   AF-A0AAV2IYK4-F1
#
_cell.length_a   1.000
_cell.length_b   1.000
_cell.length_c   1.000
_cell.angle_alpha   90.00
_cell.angle_beta   90.00
_cell.angle_gamma   90.00
#
_symmetry.space_group_name_H-M   'P 1'
#
loop_
_entity.id
_entity.type
_entity.pdbx_description
1 polymer ?
#
loop_
_entity_poly.entity_id
_entity_poly.type
_entity_poly.pdbx_seq_one_letter_code
_entity_poly.pdbx_strand_id
1 'polypeptide(L)'
;MSSLNNFTLANTSSRYLCEFQEDFKYILLPVSYALVFVVGLALNATALYVIIFRTKRWKPTTIYMLNLTVCDTLYIFTLPFLVYYYAEKNDWPFSEPFCKIIRFLFYANLYGSILFLCCISLHRFVGICYPVRSLNWVSPRRAKLVSVAVWACVLLCQAPILYFSRTR
;
A
#
# COMPACT_ATOMS: atom_id res chain seq x y z
N MET A 1 -20.13 22.66 64.77
CA MET A 1 -19.91 23.99 64.14
C MET A 1 -18.45 24.04 63.75
N SER A 2 -17.99 24.13 62.51
CA SER A 2 -18.61 24.19 61.19
C SER A 2 -17.47 23.96 60.21
N SER A 3 -17.71 23.09 59.22
CA SER A 3 -16.87 22.76 58.07
C SER A 3 -16.53 23.98 57.20
N LEU A 4 -15.26 24.17 56.83
CA LEU A 4 -14.84 25.06 55.72
C LEU A 4 -13.68 24.44 54.92
N ASN A 5 -14.05 23.88 53.76
CA ASN A 5 -13.47 24.09 52.44
C ASN A 5 -12.12 23.45 52.06
N ASN A 6 -12.13 22.12 51.89
CA ASN A 6 -11.24 21.38 50.98
C ASN A 6 -11.85 21.30 49.57
N PHE A 7 -11.99 22.42 48.87
CA PHE A 7 -12.46 22.42 47.48
C PHE A 7 -11.96 23.67 46.79
N THR A 8 -10.89 23.60 45.97
CA THR A 8 -10.69 24.48 44.76
C THR A 8 -9.36 24.37 43.99
N LEU A 9 -8.41 23.45 44.23
CA LEU A 9 -7.15 23.44 43.44
C LEU A 9 -6.71 22.10 42.83
N ALA A 10 -7.58 21.09 42.74
CA ALA A 10 -7.22 19.79 42.16
C ALA A 10 -8.10 19.33 40.98
N ASN A 11 -8.97 20.18 40.42
CA ASN A 11 -10.01 19.71 39.49
C ASN A 11 -10.02 20.39 38.09
N THR A 12 -8.95 21.10 37.71
CA THR A 12 -8.93 21.85 36.43
C THR A 12 -7.84 21.42 35.45
N SER A 13 -7.03 20.40 35.79
CA SER A 13 -5.97 19.87 34.90
C SER A 13 -6.29 18.50 34.29
N SER A 14 -7.39 17.85 34.67
CA SER A 14 -7.67 16.44 34.33
C SER A 14 -8.81 16.22 33.33
N ARG A 15 -9.28 17.22 32.58
CA ARG A 15 -10.50 17.05 31.73
C ARG A 15 -10.39 17.47 30.26
N TYR A 16 -9.17 17.52 29.72
CA TYR A 16 -8.96 17.63 28.26
C TYR A 16 -7.99 16.55 27.75
N LEU A 17 -8.11 15.31 28.23
CA LEU A 17 -7.60 14.18 27.48
C LEU A 17 -8.65 13.81 26.44
N CYS A 18 -8.45 14.27 25.20
CA CYS A 18 -9.20 13.74 24.06
C CYS A 18 -8.73 12.30 23.87
N GLU A 19 -9.44 11.35 24.49
CA GLU A 19 -9.22 9.94 24.24
C GLU A 19 -9.82 9.66 22.85
N PHE A 20 -8.95 9.60 21.84
CA PHE A 20 -9.36 9.21 20.50
C PHE A 20 -9.90 7.78 20.59
N GLN A 21 -11.22 7.64 20.53
CA GLN A 21 -11.87 6.34 20.59
C GLN A 21 -11.66 5.63 19.24
N GLU A 22 -10.53 4.94 19.11
CA GLU A 22 -10.12 4.24 17.88
C GLU A 22 -10.76 2.85 17.72
N ASP A 23 -11.76 2.50 18.54
CA ASP A 23 -12.37 1.17 18.55
C ASP A 23 -13.00 0.77 17.21
N PHE A 24 -13.45 1.75 16.43
CA PHE A 24 -13.99 1.53 15.09
C PHE A 24 -12.99 0.83 14.16
N LYS A 25 -11.68 1.02 14.39
CA LYS A 25 -10.61 0.47 13.55
C LYS A 25 -10.59 -1.06 13.61
N TYR A 26 -10.94 -1.65 14.75
CA TYR A 26 -10.95 -3.12 14.95
C TYR A 26 -12.08 -3.82 14.21
N ILE A 27 -13.07 -3.08 13.70
CA ILE A 27 -14.15 -3.63 12.89
C ILE A 27 -13.93 -3.22 11.43
N LEU A 28 -13.68 -1.93 11.18
CA LEU A 28 -13.60 -1.37 9.84
C LEU A 28 -12.36 -1.86 9.07
N LEU A 29 -11.19 -1.97 9.73
CA LEU A 29 -9.97 -2.45 9.06
C LEU A 29 -10.06 -3.94 8.69
N PRO A 30 -10.42 -4.88 9.60
CA PRO A 30 -10.58 -6.29 9.22
C PRO A 30 -11.60 -6.50 8.11
N VAL A 31 -12.77 -5.85 8.17
CA VAL A 31 -13.81 -6.01 7.15
C VAL A 31 -13.34 -5.47 5.80
N SER A 32 -12.75 -4.28 5.76
CA SER A 32 -12.23 -3.71 4.52
C SER A 32 -11.08 -4.54 3.94
N TYR A 33 -10.13 -4.99 4.75
CA TYR A 33 -9.03 -5.84 4.29
C TYR A 33 -9.50 -7.22 3.83
N ALA A 34 -10.51 -7.82 4.47
CA ALA A 34 -11.11 -9.07 4.01
C ALA A 34 -11.81 -8.91 2.65
N LEU A 35 -12.56 -7.83 2.45
CA LEU A 35 -13.19 -7.51 1.16
C LEU A 35 -12.15 -7.29 0.07
N VAL A 36 -11.11 -6.49 0.36
CA VAL A 36 -10.00 -6.24 -0.59
C VAL A 36 -9.24 -7.53 -0.87
N PHE A 37 -9.08 -8.42 0.11
CA PHE A 37 -8.47 -9.72 -0.12
C PHE A 37 -9.26 -10.56 -1.11
N VAL A 38 -10.57 -10.75 -0.89
CA VAL A 38 -11.39 -11.59 -1.77
C VAL A 38 -11.54 -10.99 -3.18
N VAL A 39 -11.98 -9.73 -3.24
CA VAL A 39 -12.25 -9.04 -4.52
C VAL A 39 -10.94 -8.74 -5.24
N GLY A 40 -9.96 -8.20 -4.51
CA GLY A 40 -8.66 -7.84 -5.06
C GLY A 40 -7.89 -9.04 -5.56
N LEU A 41 -7.89 -10.17 -4.85
CA LEU A 41 -7.22 -11.39 -5.31
C LEU A 41 -7.87 -11.90 -6.60
N ALA A 42 -9.21 -11.97 -6.66
CA ALA A 42 -9.92 -12.41 -7.86
C ALA A 42 -9.60 -11.53 -9.08
N LEU A 43 -9.69 -10.20 -8.91
CA LEU A 43 -9.44 -9.25 -9.99
C LEU A 43 -7.97 -9.23 -10.42
N ASN A 44 -7.03 -9.14 -9.47
CA ASN A 44 -5.60 -9.07 -9.80
C ASN A 44 -5.06 -10.39 -10.32
N ALA A 45 -5.50 -11.54 -9.79
CA ALA A 45 -5.11 -12.85 -10.34
C ALA A 45 -5.62 -13.03 -11.76
N THR A 46 -6.87 -12.62 -12.03
CA THR A 46 -7.43 -12.66 -13.39
C THR A 46 -6.65 -11.74 -14.33
N ALA A 47 -6.34 -10.51 -13.90
CA ALA A 47 -5.55 -9.57 -14.69
C ALA A 47 -4.15 -10.12 -15.00
N LEU A 48 -3.46 -10.66 -13.98
CA LEU A 48 -2.15 -11.28 -14.11
C LEU A 48 -2.19 -12.45 -15.09
N TYR A 49 -3.20 -13.31 -14.98
CA TYR A 49 -3.41 -14.43 -15.90
C TYR A 49 -3.62 -13.96 -17.35
N VAL A 50 -4.48 -12.95 -17.56
CA VAL A 50 -4.72 -12.39 -18.90
C VAL A 50 -3.47 -11.73 -19.48
N ILE A 51 -2.71 -11.00 -18.66
CA ILE A 51 -1.47 -10.35 -19.10
C ILE A 51 -0.42 -11.39 -19.50
N ILE A 52 -0.20 -12.42 -18.68
CA ILE A 52 0.84 -13.43 -18.93
C ILE A 52 0.45 -14.38 -20.06
N PHE A 53 -0.77 -14.93 -20.04
CA PHE A 53 -1.16 -16.04 -20.92
C PHE A 53 -1.98 -15.63 -22.14
N ARG A 54 -2.70 -14.50 -22.09
CA ARG A 54 -3.60 -14.08 -23.18
C ARG A 54 -3.02 -12.93 -24.02
N THR A 55 -2.02 -12.21 -23.52
CA THR A 55 -1.44 -11.08 -24.25
C THR A 55 -0.37 -11.53 -25.24
N LYS A 56 -0.73 -11.55 -26.53
CA LYS A 56 0.19 -11.91 -27.62
C LYS A 56 1.19 -10.80 -27.98
N ARG A 57 0.84 -9.53 -27.78
CA ARG A 57 1.68 -8.37 -28.15
C ARG A 57 1.99 -7.50 -26.94
N TRP A 58 3.25 -7.50 -26.53
CA TRP A 58 3.74 -6.77 -25.37
C TRP A 58 3.98 -5.29 -25.71
N LYS A 59 3.03 -4.44 -25.31
CA LYS A 59 3.17 -2.97 -25.39
C LYS A 59 3.80 -2.43 -24.09
N PRO A 60 4.41 -1.24 -24.11
CA PRO A 60 4.89 -0.58 -22.88
C PRO A 60 3.84 -0.50 -21.77
N THR A 61 2.59 -0.14 -22.11
CA THR A 61 1.48 -0.10 -21.16
C THR A 61 1.22 -1.45 -20.50
N THR A 62 1.30 -2.56 -21.25
CA THR A 62 1.16 -3.92 -20.71
C THR A 62 2.25 -4.24 -19.69
N ILE A 63 3.49 -3.77 -19.92
CA ILE A 63 4.60 -3.98 -18.99
C ILE A 63 4.35 -3.22 -17.69
N TYR A 64 3.90 -1.97 -17.76
CA TYR A 64 3.55 -1.21 -16.54
C TYR A 64 2.36 -1.82 -15.81
N MET A 65 1.33 -2.29 -16.54
CA MET A 65 0.19 -3.01 -15.96
C MET A 65 0.61 -4.33 -15.29
N LEU A 66 1.58 -5.05 -15.86
CA LEU A 66 2.13 -6.26 -15.23
C LEU A 66 2.80 -5.92 -13.90
N ASN A 67 3.65 -4.89 -13.86
CA ASN A 67 4.32 -4.50 -12.62
C ASN A 67 3.31 -4.01 -11.57
N LEU A 68 2.30 -3.24 -11.98
CA LEU A 68 1.21 -2.79 -11.11
C LEU A 68 0.46 -3.97 -10.49
N THR A 69 0.00 -4.91 -11.31
CA THR A 69 -0.72 -6.11 -10.83
C THR A 69 0.14 -7.00 -9.94
N VAL A 70 1.45 -7.07 -10.19
CA VAL A 70 2.40 -7.77 -9.29
C VAL A 70 2.49 -7.07 -7.94
N CYS A 71 2.65 -5.74 -7.90
CA CYS A 71 2.64 -4.98 -6.64
C CYS A 71 1.36 -5.21 -5.84
N ASP A 72 0.20 -5.15 -6.50
CA ASP A 72 -1.11 -5.32 -5.87
C ASP A 72 -1.28 -6.74 -5.31
N THR A 73 -0.93 -7.74 -6.10
CA THR A 73 -1.03 -9.15 -5.69
C THR A 73 -0.11 -9.45 -4.50
N LEU A 74 1.13 -8.93 -4.50
CA LEU A 74 2.07 -9.10 -3.40
C LEU A 74 1.54 -8.51 -2.08
N TYR A 75 0.94 -7.32 -2.13
CA TYR A 75 0.33 -6.71 -0.94
C TYR A 75 -0.95 -7.43 -0.51
N ILE A 76 -1.79 -7.87 -1.45
CA ILE A 76 -3.03 -8.61 -1.14
C ILE A 76 -2.73 -9.87 -0.31
N PHE A 77 -1.64 -10.58 -0.60
CA PHE A 77 -1.25 -11.75 0.20
C PHE A 77 -0.88 -11.43 1.66
N THR A 78 -0.57 -10.18 2.00
CA THR A 78 -0.29 -9.79 3.39
C THR A 78 -1.54 -9.38 4.17
N LEU A 79 -2.64 -9.06 3.48
CA LEU A 79 -3.91 -8.66 4.09
C LEU A 79 -4.49 -9.65 5.11
N PRO A 80 -4.50 -10.98 4.91
CA PRO A 80 -5.04 -11.90 5.92
C PRO A 80 -4.32 -11.81 7.26
N PHE A 81 -3.01 -11.53 7.27
CA PHE A 81 -2.25 -11.31 8.50
C PHE A 81 -2.66 -10.00 9.19
N LEU A 82 -3.00 -8.96 8.42
CA LEU A 82 -3.53 -7.70 8.96
C LEU A 82 -4.94 -7.87 9.53
N VAL A 83 -5.81 -8.63 8.85
CA VAL A 83 -7.15 -8.95 9.35
C VAL A 83 -7.05 -9.61 10.72
N TYR A 84 -6.16 -10.61 10.86
CA TYR A 84 -5.92 -11.28 12.13
C TYR A 84 -5.43 -10.31 13.22
N TYR A 85 -4.39 -9.51 12.91
CA TYR A 85 -3.82 -8.55 13.85
C TYR A 85 -4.84 -7.53 14.38
N TYR A 86 -5.69 -6.99 13.51
CA TYR A 86 -6.71 -6.03 13.92
C TYR A 86 -7.92 -6.70 14.59
N ALA A 87 -8.21 -7.97 14.30
CA ALA A 87 -9.24 -8.73 15.01
C ALA A 87 -8.84 -9.02 16.46
N GLU A 88 -7.56 -9.35 16.71
CA GLU A 88 -6.99 -9.57 18.05
C GLU A 88 -6.57 -8.26 18.76
N LYS A 89 -7.24 -7.14 18.46
CA LYS A 89 -7.03 -5.83 19.12
C LYS A 89 -5.57 -5.33 19.13
N ASN A 90 -4.85 -5.51 18.02
CA ASN A 90 -3.43 -5.21 17.85
C ASN A 90 -2.46 -6.15 18.60
N ASP A 91 -2.89 -7.36 18.98
CA ASP A 91 -1.95 -8.38 19.42
C ASP A 91 -1.25 -9.00 18.20
N TRP A 92 0.07 -8.89 18.13
CA TRP A 92 0.88 -9.37 17.00
C TRP A 92 1.58 -10.66 17.39
N PRO A 93 1.03 -11.85 17.05
CA PRO A 93 1.64 -13.13 17.42
C PRO A 93 2.81 -13.52 16.49
N PHE A 94 2.96 -12.84 15.35
CA PHE A 94 4.02 -13.15 14.38
C PHE A 94 5.35 -12.51 14.80
N SER A 95 6.43 -12.88 14.13
CA SER A 95 7.74 -12.33 14.42
C SER A 95 7.87 -10.86 13.94
N GLU A 96 8.75 -10.08 14.60
CA GLU A 96 9.11 -8.71 14.20
C GLU A 96 9.48 -8.56 12.70
N PRO A 97 10.31 -9.43 12.09
CA PRO A 97 10.60 -9.32 10.65
C PRO A 97 9.35 -9.43 9.77
N PHE A 98 8.34 -10.19 10.18
CA PHE A 98 7.08 -10.29 9.45
C PHE A 98 6.33 -8.96 9.47
N CYS A 99 6.28 -8.26 10.61
CA CYS A 99 5.70 -6.92 10.71
C CYS A 99 6.42 -5.92 9.78
N LYS A 100 7.75 -5.95 9.77
CA LYS A 100 8.59 -5.12 8.90
C LYS A 100 8.30 -5.38 7.41
N ILE A 101 8.20 -6.64 7.01
CA ILE A 101 7.89 -7.06 5.64
C ILE A 101 6.51 -6.55 5.22
N ILE A 102 5.49 -6.68 6.06
CA ILE A 102 4.15 -6.23 5.68
C ILE A 102 4.11 -4.71 5.53
N ARG A 103 4.69 -3.95 6.48
CA ARG A 103 4.79 -2.49 6.35
C ARG A 103 5.55 -2.10 5.09
N PHE A 104 6.67 -2.75 4.83
CA PHE A 104 7.44 -2.51 3.61
C PHE A 104 6.62 -2.78 2.35
N LEU A 105 5.91 -3.90 2.27
CA LEU A 105 5.06 -4.25 1.13
C LEU A 105 3.89 -3.28 0.95
N PHE A 106 3.29 -2.78 2.03
CA PHE A 106 2.26 -1.74 1.97
C PHE A 106 2.76 -0.48 1.27
N TYR A 107 3.89 0.06 1.72
CA TYR A 107 4.44 1.27 1.12
C TYR A 107 5.01 1.03 -0.28
N ALA A 108 5.64 -0.13 -0.51
CA ALA A 108 6.13 -0.50 -1.82
C ALA A 108 4.98 -0.62 -2.83
N ASN A 109 3.84 -1.20 -2.43
CA ASN A 109 2.63 -1.21 -3.22
C ASN A 109 2.11 0.21 -3.47
N LEU A 110 1.91 1.01 -2.42
CA LEU A 110 1.38 2.36 -2.53
C LEU A 110 2.19 3.23 -3.51
N TYR A 111 3.50 3.35 -3.28
CA TYR A 111 4.38 4.17 -4.11
C TYR A 111 4.63 3.56 -5.49
N GLY A 112 4.76 2.23 -5.56
CA GLY A 112 4.87 1.52 -6.83
C GLY A 112 3.66 1.78 -7.72
N SER A 113 2.45 1.62 -7.19
CA SER A 113 1.20 1.84 -7.92
C SER A 113 1.06 3.29 -8.41
N ILE A 114 1.40 4.28 -7.58
CA ILE A 114 1.41 5.69 -8.00
C ILE A 114 2.37 5.91 -9.18
N LEU A 115 3.60 5.41 -9.09
CA LEU A 115 4.61 5.61 -10.13
C LEU A 115 4.26 4.86 -11.42
N PHE A 116 3.75 3.62 -11.34
CA PHE A 116 3.31 2.86 -12.52
C PHE A 116 2.09 3.48 -13.19
N LEU A 117 1.10 3.96 -12.43
CA LEU A 117 -0.04 4.68 -12.97
C LEU A 117 0.37 6.01 -13.63
N CYS A 118 1.32 6.73 -13.03
CA CYS A 118 1.91 7.91 -13.64
C CYS A 118 2.59 7.58 -14.98
N CYS A 119 3.39 6.50 -15.02
CA CYS A 119 4.04 6.03 -16.25
C CYS A 119 3.03 5.63 -17.33
N ILE A 120 1.94 4.94 -16.96
CA ILE A 120 0.85 4.57 -17.88
C ILE A 120 0.17 5.83 -18.43
N SER A 121 -0.12 6.80 -17.56
CA SER A 121 -0.80 8.05 -17.90
C SER A 121 0.06 8.91 -18.83
N LEU A 122 1.34 9.08 -18.50
CA LEU A 122 2.30 9.79 -19.32
C LEU A 122 2.48 9.12 -20.69
N HIS A 123 2.58 7.79 -20.71
CA HIS A 123 2.69 7.03 -21.95
C HIS A 123 1.47 7.24 -22.85
N ARG A 124 0.25 7.19 -22.28
CA ARG A 124 -0.99 7.45 -23.02
C ARG A 124 -1.06 8.90 -23.51
N PHE A 125 -0.68 9.85 -22.66
CA PHE A 125 -0.65 11.28 -23.01
C PHE A 125 0.28 11.56 -24.20
N VAL A 126 1.52 11.05 -24.17
CA VAL A 126 2.48 11.23 -25.26
C VAL A 126 1.99 10.57 -26.56
N GLY A 127 1.37 9.39 -26.47
CA GLY A 127 0.80 8.71 -27.63
C GLY A 127 -0.34 9.47 -28.30
N ILE A 128 -1.15 10.20 -27.53
CA ILE A 128 -2.29 10.97 -28.03
C ILE A 128 -1.85 12.34 -28.56
N CYS A 129 -1.05 13.08 -27.79
CA CYS A 129 -0.68 14.46 -28.12
C CYS A 129 0.50 14.56 -29.10
N TYR A 130 1.37 13.54 -29.16
CA TYR A 130 2.59 13.56 -29.98
C TYR A 130 2.78 12.27 -30.79
N PRO A 131 1.84 11.94 -31.70
CA PRO A 131 1.83 10.63 -32.39
C PRO A 131 3.12 10.33 -33.16
N VAL A 132 3.70 11.32 -33.87
CA VAL A 132 4.94 11.13 -34.66
C VAL A 132 6.17 10.93 -33.78
N ARG A 133 6.26 11.63 -32.64
CA ARG A 133 7.38 11.50 -31.68
C ARG A 133 7.25 10.24 -30.82
N SER A 134 6.01 9.75 -30.63
CA SER A 134 5.71 8.54 -29.86
C SER A 134 6.32 7.29 -30.49
N LEU A 135 6.43 7.19 -31.82
CA LEU A 135 7.03 6.05 -32.53
C LEU A 135 8.45 5.72 -32.05
N ASN A 136 9.25 6.74 -31.69
CA ASN A 136 10.60 6.56 -31.17
C ASN A 136 10.67 6.42 -29.64
N TRP A 137 9.65 6.87 -28.90
CA TRP A 137 9.61 6.87 -27.43
C TRP A 137 8.89 5.65 -26.83
N VAL A 138 7.91 5.10 -27.55
CA VAL A 138 7.03 4.00 -27.16
C VAL A 138 7.70 2.66 -27.45
N SER A 139 8.79 2.35 -26.74
CA SER A 139 9.52 1.09 -26.89
C SER A 139 9.35 0.17 -25.67
N PRO A 140 9.00 -1.12 -25.86
CA PRO A 140 8.94 -2.10 -24.77
C PRO A 140 10.26 -2.23 -23.98
N ARG A 141 11.41 -2.05 -24.65
CA ARG A 141 12.72 -2.09 -23.98
C ARG A 141 12.88 -0.95 -22.98
N ARG A 142 12.47 0.26 -23.37
CA ARG A 142 12.48 1.44 -22.48
C ARG A 142 11.51 1.27 -21.32
N ALA A 143 10.33 0.70 -21.58
CA ALA A 143 9.36 0.42 -20.51
C ALA A 143 9.90 -0.54 -19.45
N LYS A 144 10.66 -1.57 -19.86
CA LYS A 144 11.37 -2.44 -18.91
C LYS A 144 12.40 -1.67 -18.09
N LEU A 145 13.23 -0.85 -18.73
CA LEU A 145 14.23 -0.03 -18.04
C LEU A 145 13.60 0.95 -17.04
N VAL A 146 12.54 1.64 -17.44
CA VAL A 146 11.77 2.54 -16.56
C VAL A 146 11.16 1.74 -15.40
N SER A 147 10.62 0.56 -15.65
CA SER A 147 10.06 -0.28 -14.58
C SER A 147 11.13 -0.70 -13.57
N VAL A 148 12.32 -1.10 -14.03
CA VAL A 148 13.46 -1.43 -13.15
C VAL A 148 13.88 -0.20 -12.33
N ALA A 149 13.93 0.99 -12.95
CA ALA A 149 14.24 2.23 -12.24
C ALA A 149 13.17 2.56 -11.18
N VAL A 150 11.89 2.42 -11.50
CA VAL A 150 10.78 2.62 -10.55
C VAL A 150 10.92 1.67 -9.36
N TRP A 151 11.17 0.38 -9.62
CA TRP A 151 11.42 -0.60 -8.56
C TRP A 151 12.62 -0.22 -7.70
N ALA A 152 13.75 0.12 -8.31
CA ALA A 152 14.94 0.54 -7.57
C ALA A 152 14.63 1.76 -6.68
N CYS A 153 13.96 2.79 -7.21
CA CYS A 153 13.57 3.96 -6.44
C CYS A 153 12.66 3.61 -5.26
N VAL A 154 11.62 2.80 -5.49
CA VAL A 154 10.68 2.39 -4.43
C VAL A 154 11.41 1.60 -3.35
N LEU A 155 12.23 0.62 -3.73
CA LEU A 155 12.95 -0.23 -2.78
C LEU A 155 14.00 0.58 -1.99
N LEU A 156 14.74 1.48 -2.64
CA LEU A 156 15.76 2.31 -1.98
C LEU A 156 15.14 3.33 -1.02
N CYS A 157 14.09 4.04 -1.46
CA CYS A 157 13.40 5.01 -0.61
C CYS A 157 12.71 4.32 0.58
N GLN A 158 12.30 3.05 0.42
CA GLN A 158 11.60 2.31 1.46
C GLN A 158 12.47 1.43 2.35
N ALA A 159 13.72 1.16 1.95
CA ALA A 159 14.68 0.41 2.74
C ALA A 159 14.82 0.90 4.21
N PRO A 160 14.76 2.22 4.52
CA PRO A 160 14.78 2.68 5.90
C PRO A 160 13.67 2.10 6.79
N ILE A 161 12.50 1.75 6.23
CA ILE A 161 11.44 1.12 7.04
C ILE A 161 11.87 -0.24 7.57
N LEU A 162 12.64 -1.01 6.81
CA LEU A 162 13.15 -2.31 7.26
C LEU A 162 14.12 -2.15 8.44
N TYR A 163 14.80 -1.01 8.54
CA TYR A 163 15.75 -0.72 9.62
C TYR A 163 15.09 -0.04 10.84
N PHE A 164 14.26 0.98 10.60
CA PHE A 164 13.71 1.83 11.67
C PHE A 164 12.40 1.32 12.28
N SER A 165 11.64 0.44 11.61
CA SER A 165 10.36 -0.02 12.17
C SER A 165 10.58 -1.06 13.28
N ARG A 166 10.88 -0.61 14.51
CA ARG A 166 10.76 -1.46 15.70
C ARG A 166 9.28 -1.62 16.07
N THR A 167 8.85 -2.86 16.31
CA THR A 167 7.64 -3.14 17.09
C THR A 167 7.93 -2.81 18.54
N ARG A 168 7.16 -1.88 19.12
CA ARG A 168 7.13 -1.62 20.57
C ARG A 168 5.93 -2.35 21.14
#